data_AF-A0A6I9WGB0-F1
#
_entry.id   AF-A0A6I9WGB0-F1
#
_cell.length_a   1.000
_cell.length_b   1.000
_cell.length_c   1.000
_cell.angle_alpha   90.00
_cell.angle_beta   90.00
_cell.angle_gamma   90.00
#
_symmetry.space_group_name_H-M   'P 1'
#
loop_
_entity.id
_entity.type
_entity.pdbx_description
1 polymer ?
#
loop_
_entity_poly.entity_id
_entity_poly.type
_entity_poly.pdbx_seq_one_letter_code
_entity_poly.pdbx_strand_id
1 'polypeptide(L)'
;MFCISDKFRKLECTVGDESPTKSEIRQSLGTSLAQIIFEYNQEAAKLVDSISVTKFPQQLCCASQDSQLKADMAMGMWSEKQKILKSCIHREILALGEDELKKFQAEIEAATQKKLRNEFAEECRMFEAEKRFAIRRNADEIHAQYEEFFKFAQQELKEKLQVDMADIDMKHDKELQTAIVKTRMDTTYDVLRKIQPQINWVVTSIYNDLVQAHRIQKDKMVVDFNNIMRKRHIKFDEKIKNIEKRKIEELYTQRRELEIQNVINIIYIFYMERLHSNSQLQAIQEHYEHK
;
A
#
# COMPACT_ATOMS: atom_id res chain seq x y z
N MET A 1 -39.78 -3.80 57.59
CA MET A 1 -39.99 -4.63 58.80
C MET A 1 -40.82 -3.78 59.76
N PHE A 2 -42.15 -3.84 59.66
CA PHE A 2 -43.06 -3.03 60.47
C PHE A 2 -43.61 -3.91 61.60
N CYS A 3 -43.37 -3.50 62.85
CA CYS A 3 -43.88 -4.15 64.06
C CYS A 3 -45.41 -4.03 64.11
N ILE A 4 -46.12 -5.16 64.07
CA ILE A 4 -47.56 -5.21 64.36
C ILE A 4 -47.71 -5.31 65.88
N SER A 5 -48.25 -4.26 66.50
CA SER A 5 -48.61 -4.25 67.92
C SER A 5 -49.97 -4.91 68.09
N ASP A 6 -49.97 -6.15 68.58
CA ASP A 6 -51.18 -6.82 69.08
C ASP A 6 -51.58 -6.22 70.44
N LYS A 7 -52.52 -5.27 70.43
CA LYS A 7 -53.29 -4.88 71.62
C LYS A 7 -54.75 -4.62 71.28
N PHE A 8 -55.49 -5.68 70.98
CA PHE A 8 -56.92 -5.67 71.20
C PHE A 8 -57.20 -6.14 72.63
N ARG A 9 -57.47 -5.18 73.53
CA ARG A 9 -58.14 -5.49 74.80
C ARG A 9 -59.52 -6.05 74.47
N LYS A 10 -59.80 -7.27 74.96
CA LYS A 10 -61.19 -7.73 75.11
C LYS A 10 -61.93 -6.70 75.96
N LEU A 11 -62.91 -6.02 75.36
CA LEU A 11 -63.91 -5.26 76.11
C LEU A 11 -64.91 -6.28 76.67
N GLU A 12 -64.89 -6.44 77.99
CA GLU A 12 -65.95 -7.15 78.71
C GLU A 12 -67.24 -6.35 78.58
N CYS A 13 -68.28 -6.98 78.04
CA CYS A 13 -69.62 -6.43 77.99
C CYS A 13 -70.34 -6.85 79.28
N THR A 14 -70.48 -5.92 80.23
CA THR A 14 -71.37 -6.12 81.38
C THR A 14 -72.81 -6.04 80.90
N VAL A 15 -73.57 -7.12 81.11
CA VAL A 15 -75.00 -7.20 80.85
C VAL A 15 -75.72 -6.27 81.84
N GLY A 16 -76.10 -5.09 81.36
CA GLY A 16 -77.01 -4.17 82.04
C GLY A 16 -78.05 -3.71 81.04
N ASP A 17 -79.32 -4.02 81.31
CA ASP A 17 -80.47 -3.81 80.42
C ASP A 17 -81.01 -2.36 80.52
N GLU A 18 -80.11 -1.37 80.61
CA GLU A 18 -80.45 0.05 80.65
C GLU A 18 -79.78 0.77 79.47
N SER A 19 -80.62 1.36 78.62
CA SER A 19 -80.15 2.16 77.48
C SER A 19 -79.33 3.36 77.97
N PRO A 20 -78.12 3.59 77.43
CA PRO A 20 -77.21 4.60 77.94
C PRO A 20 -77.80 6.01 77.82
N THR A 21 -77.58 6.81 78.86
CA THR A 21 -78.14 8.16 78.96
C THR A 21 -77.39 9.11 78.02
N LYS A 22 -78.04 10.18 77.52
CA LYS A 22 -77.43 11.16 76.59
C LYS A 22 -76.10 11.76 77.10
N SER A 23 -75.93 11.84 78.42
CA SER A 23 -74.70 12.27 79.09
C SER A 23 -73.55 11.27 78.93
N GLU A 24 -73.83 9.96 79.03
CA GLU A 24 -72.83 8.89 78.90
C GLU A 24 -72.32 8.77 77.46
N ILE A 25 -73.21 8.98 76.49
CA ILE A 25 -72.87 9.02 75.06
C ILE A 25 -71.97 10.22 74.74
N ARG A 26 -72.26 11.40 75.33
CA ARG A 26 -71.40 12.59 75.18
C ARG A 26 -70.01 12.41 75.81
N GLN A 27 -69.95 11.73 76.95
CA GLN A 27 -68.70 11.54 77.70
C GLN A 27 -67.77 10.52 77.04
N SER A 28 -68.32 9.52 76.34
CA SER A 28 -67.55 8.46 75.68
C SER A 28 -67.10 8.81 74.26
N LEU A 29 -67.94 9.50 73.48
CA LEU A 29 -67.66 9.82 72.06
C LEU A 29 -67.11 11.24 71.85
N GLY A 30 -67.17 12.10 72.87
CA GLY A 30 -66.84 13.51 72.76
C GLY A 30 -67.99 14.35 72.20
N THR A 31 -68.05 15.63 72.61
CA THR A 31 -69.18 16.54 72.37
C THR A 31 -69.51 16.73 70.89
N SER A 32 -68.50 16.87 70.02
CA SER A 32 -68.70 17.11 68.59
C SER A 32 -69.30 15.90 67.87
N LEU A 33 -68.83 14.68 68.19
CA LEU A 33 -69.30 13.46 67.55
C LEU A 33 -70.70 13.06 68.07
N ALA A 34 -70.95 13.27 69.36
CA ALA A 34 -72.27 13.04 69.95
C ALA A 34 -73.34 14.00 69.41
N GLN A 35 -72.98 15.26 69.11
CA GLN A 35 -73.90 16.25 68.53
C GLN A 35 -74.37 15.84 67.13
N ILE A 36 -73.46 15.35 66.28
CA ILE A 36 -73.77 14.83 64.94
C ILE A 36 -74.74 13.65 65.01
N ILE A 37 -74.55 12.75 65.98
CA ILE A 37 -75.45 11.58 66.17
C ILE A 37 -76.85 12.02 66.63
N PHE A 38 -76.97 13.08 67.42
CA PHE A 38 -78.28 13.61 67.84
C PHE A 38 -78.97 14.41 66.73
N GLU A 39 -78.23 15.18 65.92
CA GLU A 39 -78.76 15.91 64.76
C GLU A 39 -79.22 14.94 63.66
N TYR A 40 -78.45 13.90 63.38
CA TYR A 40 -78.81 12.85 62.43
C TYR A 40 -80.07 12.08 62.86
N ASN A 41 -80.28 11.86 64.17
CA ASN A 41 -81.52 11.27 64.67
C ASN A 41 -82.74 12.18 64.51
N GLN A 42 -82.56 13.50 64.56
CA GLN A 42 -83.63 14.46 64.36
C GLN A 42 -84.05 14.57 62.88
N GLU A 43 -83.09 14.45 61.96
CA GLU A 43 -83.34 14.34 60.52
C GLU A 43 -83.94 12.97 60.14
N ALA A 44 -83.49 11.89 60.78
CA ALA A 44 -84.09 10.56 60.61
C ALA A 44 -85.56 10.53 61.03
N ALA A 45 -85.95 11.25 62.09
CA ALA A 45 -87.35 11.38 62.49
C ALA A 45 -88.22 12.08 61.43
N LYS A 46 -87.68 13.10 60.73
CA LYS A 46 -88.38 13.76 59.61
C LYS A 46 -88.48 12.86 58.37
N LEU A 47 -87.52 11.96 58.17
CA LEU A 47 -87.54 11.01 57.05
C LEU A 47 -88.59 9.91 57.25
N VAL A 48 -88.86 9.50 58.48
CA VAL A 48 -89.86 8.47 58.81
C VAL A 48 -91.30 8.96 58.56
N ASP A 49 -91.59 10.25 58.77
CA ASP A 49 -92.90 10.85 58.42
C ASP A 49 -93.12 11.00 56.90
N SER A 50 -92.06 10.87 56.10
CA SER A 50 -92.10 11.08 54.64
C SER A 50 -92.27 9.79 53.83
N ILE A 51 -92.29 8.62 54.47
CA ILE A 51 -92.44 7.32 53.80
C ILE A 51 -93.94 7.03 53.62
N SER A 52 -94.47 7.35 52.43
CA SER A 52 -95.76 6.87 51.96
C SER A 52 -95.78 5.34 51.92
N VAL A 53 -96.58 4.74 52.80
CA VAL A 53 -96.81 3.29 52.90
C VAL A 53 -97.61 2.81 51.67
N THR A 54 -96.93 2.66 50.54
CA THR A 54 -97.44 1.92 49.38
C THR A 54 -96.72 0.57 49.31
N LYS A 55 -97.51 -0.51 49.45
CA LYS A 55 -97.15 -1.95 49.43
C LYS A 55 -96.81 -2.57 50.79
N PHE A 56 -97.82 -2.68 51.64
CA PHE A 56 -97.96 -3.86 52.51
C PHE A 56 -98.82 -4.90 51.79
N PRO A 57 -98.46 -6.21 51.79
CA PRO A 57 -99.36 -7.26 51.32
C PRO A 57 -100.56 -7.36 52.27
N GLN A 58 -101.69 -6.93 51.74
CA GLN A 58 -103.01 -7.00 52.34
C GLN A 58 -103.51 -8.44 52.29
N GLN A 59 -103.05 -9.30 53.22
CA GLN A 59 -103.72 -10.56 53.49
C GLN A 59 -103.37 -11.05 54.90
N LEU A 60 -104.24 -10.71 55.86
CA LEU A 60 -104.66 -11.50 57.04
C LEU A 60 -105.28 -10.60 58.13
N CYS A 61 -106.34 -9.89 57.75
CA CYS A 61 -107.49 -9.51 58.59
C CYS A 61 -108.69 -9.84 57.67
N CYS A 62 -109.71 -10.63 57.99
CA CYS A 62 -110.51 -10.71 59.21
C CYS A 62 -111.24 -12.07 59.27
N ALA A 63 -111.36 -12.65 60.46
CA ALA A 63 -112.60 -13.27 60.90
C ALA A 63 -113.00 -12.57 62.21
N SER A 64 -114.07 -11.78 62.10
CA SER A 64 -114.96 -11.25 63.15
C SER A 64 -115.50 -12.43 63.99
N GLN A 65 -115.82 -12.40 65.29
CA GLN A 65 -116.12 -11.43 66.36
C GLN A 65 -115.83 -12.24 67.66
N ASP A 66 -115.28 -11.70 68.75
CA ASP A 66 -116.12 -11.20 69.84
C ASP A 66 -115.32 -10.41 70.89
N SER A 67 -116.02 -9.40 71.41
CA SER A 67 -115.90 -8.68 72.68
C SER A 67 -114.54 -8.60 73.43
N GLN A 68 -114.01 -7.38 73.44
CA GLN A 68 -113.65 -6.65 74.68
C GLN A 68 -112.46 -7.14 75.53
N LEU A 69 -111.39 -7.65 74.90
CA LEU A 69 -110.08 -7.91 75.54
C LEU A 69 -108.89 -7.55 74.62
N LYS A 70 -108.95 -6.44 73.87
CA LYS A 70 -108.04 -6.16 72.73
C LYS A 70 -107.16 -4.91 72.80
N ALA A 71 -107.12 -4.19 73.92
CA ALA A 71 -106.24 -3.01 74.04
C ALA A 71 -104.78 -3.38 74.39
N ASP A 72 -104.58 -4.27 75.37
CA ASP A 72 -103.23 -4.59 75.87
C ASP A 72 -102.47 -5.59 74.99
N MET A 73 -103.18 -6.54 74.36
CA MET A 73 -102.58 -7.53 73.44
C MET A 73 -102.09 -6.88 72.13
N ALA A 74 -102.74 -5.79 71.70
CA ALA A 74 -102.35 -5.02 70.52
C ALA A 74 -101.05 -4.23 70.75
N MET A 75 -100.82 -3.72 71.97
CA MET A 75 -99.63 -2.94 72.32
C MET A 75 -98.37 -3.82 72.41
N GLY A 76 -98.48 -5.03 73.00
CA GLY A 76 -97.39 -6.01 73.05
C GLY A 76 -97.01 -6.58 71.67
N MET A 77 -97.99 -6.87 70.82
CA MET A 77 -97.76 -7.37 69.46
C MET A 77 -97.16 -6.29 68.53
N TRP A 78 -97.35 -5.01 68.84
CA TRP A 78 -96.74 -3.89 68.11
C TRP A 78 -95.27 -3.66 68.50
N SER A 79 -94.94 -3.85 69.79
CA SER A 79 -93.56 -3.83 70.29
C SER A 79 -92.70 -4.94 69.67
N GLU A 80 -93.25 -6.16 69.55
CA GLU A 80 -92.57 -7.29 68.92
C GLU A 80 -92.32 -7.03 67.42
N LYS A 81 -93.30 -6.47 66.70
CA LYS A 81 -93.16 -6.07 65.30
C LYS A 81 -92.11 -4.96 65.09
N GLN A 82 -92.00 -4.01 66.02
CA GLN A 82 -90.94 -2.99 65.98
C GLN A 82 -89.55 -3.59 66.20
N LYS A 83 -89.40 -4.56 67.10
CA LYS A 83 -88.13 -5.28 67.30
C LYS A 83 -87.72 -6.08 66.05
N ILE A 84 -88.67 -6.75 65.41
CA ILE A 84 -88.45 -7.47 64.14
C ILE A 84 -88.03 -6.49 63.04
N LEU A 85 -88.75 -5.37 62.88
CA LEU A 85 -88.42 -4.35 61.88
C LEU A 85 -87.03 -3.76 62.11
N LYS A 86 -86.66 -3.46 63.36
CA LYS A 86 -85.33 -2.99 63.73
C LYS A 86 -84.25 -4.01 63.38
N SER A 87 -84.49 -5.30 63.64
CA SER A 87 -83.58 -6.38 63.26
C SER A 87 -83.43 -6.52 61.74
N CYS A 88 -84.52 -6.41 60.99
CA CYS A 88 -84.51 -6.41 59.51
C CYS A 88 -83.69 -5.23 58.96
N ILE A 89 -83.91 -4.02 59.47
CA ILE A 89 -83.17 -2.82 59.04
C ILE A 89 -81.67 -2.96 59.38
N HIS A 90 -81.32 -3.45 60.58
CA HIS A 90 -79.91 -3.70 60.92
C HIS A 90 -79.26 -4.74 59.99
N ARG A 91 -79.99 -5.81 59.65
CA ARG A 91 -79.49 -6.83 58.72
C ARG A 91 -79.28 -6.25 57.31
N GLU A 92 -80.17 -5.40 56.84
CA GLU A 92 -80.04 -4.73 55.53
C GLU A 92 -78.88 -3.73 55.50
N ILE A 93 -78.68 -2.95 56.57
CA ILE A 93 -77.52 -2.04 56.69
C ILE A 93 -76.20 -2.81 56.69
N LEU A 94 -76.14 -3.94 57.41
CA LEU A 94 -74.94 -4.79 57.42
C LEU A 94 -74.66 -5.42 56.06
N ALA A 95 -75.70 -5.91 55.36
CA ALA A 95 -75.56 -6.45 54.01
C ALA A 95 -75.05 -5.40 53.02
N LEU A 96 -75.58 -4.17 53.08
CA LEU A 96 -75.13 -3.05 52.25
C LEU A 96 -73.67 -2.68 52.54
N GLY A 97 -73.26 -2.67 53.81
CA GLY A 97 -71.87 -2.44 54.21
C GLY A 97 -70.93 -3.55 53.73
N GLU A 98 -71.37 -4.80 53.76
CA GLU A 98 -70.59 -5.94 53.26
C GLU A 98 -70.42 -5.88 51.74
N ASP A 99 -71.48 -5.55 51.00
CA ASP A 99 -71.43 -5.42 49.54
C ASP A 99 -70.53 -4.26 49.11
N GLU A 100 -70.58 -3.12 49.82
CA GLU A 100 -69.71 -1.98 49.50
C GLU A 100 -68.24 -2.23 49.88
N LEU A 101 -68.00 -2.94 51.00
CA LEU A 101 -66.65 -3.38 51.37
C LEU A 101 -66.06 -4.33 50.31
N LYS A 102 -66.85 -5.27 49.79
CA LYS A 102 -66.42 -6.18 48.72
C LYS A 102 -66.07 -5.41 47.43
N LYS A 103 -66.87 -4.41 47.06
CA LYS A 103 -66.56 -3.57 45.89
C LYS A 103 -65.26 -2.79 46.08
N PHE A 104 -65.09 -2.15 47.24
CA PHE A 104 -63.89 -1.37 47.55
C PHE A 104 -62.64 -2.26 47.56
N GLN A 105 -62.75 -3.47 48.12
CA GLN A 105 -61.67 -4.46 48.09
C GLN A 105 -61.33 -4.87 46.65
N ALA A 106 -62.33 -5.17 45.82
CA ALA A 106 -62.11 -5.54 44.42
C ALA A 106 -61.47 -4.38 43.62
N GLU A 107 -61.85 -3.13 43.89
CA GLU A 107 -61.26 -1.95 43.24
C GLU A 107 -59.80 -1.76 43.65
N ILE A 108 -59.47 -1.89 44.94
CA ILE A 108 -58.08 -1.84 45.43
C ILE A 108 -57.25 -2.96 44.80
N GLU A 109 -57.75 -4.19 44.76
CA GLU A 109 -57.05 -5.33 44.18
C GLU A 109 -56.79 -5.11 42.68
N ALA A 110 -57.80 -4.63 41.94
CA ALA A 110 -57.67 -4.33 40.52
C ALA A 110 -56.65 -3.20 40.25
N ALA A 111 -56.71 -2.12 41.04
CA ALA A 111 -55.77 -0.99 40.94
C ALA A 111 -54.33 -1.42 41.26
N THR A 112 -54.15 -2.22 42.31
CA THR A 112 -52.83 -2.74 42.72
C THR A 112 -52.27 -3.71 41.68
N GLN A 113 -53.10 -4.63 41.17
CA GLN A 113 -52.68 -5.56 40.12
C GLN A 113 -52.31 -4.82 38.83
N LYS A 114 -53.06 -3.78 38.45
CA LYS A 114 -52.74 -2.94 37.29
C LYS A 114 -51.41 -2.22 37.48
N LYS A 115 -51.17 -1.64 38.67
CA LYS A 115 -49.90 -0.96 38.99
C LYS A 115 -48.71 -1.92 38.90
N LEU A 116 -48.81 -3.10 39.53
CA LEU A 116 -47.76 -4.13 39.47
C LEU A 116 -47.48 -4.60 38.04
N ARG A 117 -48.53 -4.80 37.22
CA ARG A 117 -48.35 -5.17 35.80
C ARG A 117 -47.64 -4.08 35.01
N ASN A 118 -47.94 -2.80 35.28
CA ASN A 118 -47.30 -1.68 34.60
C ASN A 118 -45.83 -1.55 35.00
N GLU A 119 -45.52 -1.61 36.31
CA GLU A 119 -44.14 -1.57 36.82
C GLU A 119 -43.33 -2.74 36.24
N PHE A 120 -43.89 -3.95 36.24
CA PHE A 120 -43.23 -5.11 35.64
C PHE A 120 -42.99 -4.91 34.13
N ALA A 121 -43.96 -4.38 33.39
CA ALA A 121 -43.81 -4.11 31.97
C ALA A 121 -42.74 -3.03 31.68
N GLU A 122 -42.63 -2.02 32.54
CA GLU A 122 -41.59 -0.99 32.45
C GLU A 122 -40.20 -1.58 32.72
N GLU A 123 -40.06 -2.39 33.78
CA GLU A 123 -38.81 -3.10 34.10
C GLU A 123 -38.37 -4.01 32.96
N CYS A 124 -39.29 -4.79 32.38
CA CYS A 124 -39.01 -5.62 31.21
C CYS A 124 -38.49 -4.79 30.03
N ARG A 125 -39.09 -3.62 29.77
CA ARG A 125 -38.64 -2.73 28.68
C ARG A 125 -37.27 -2.15 28.95
N MET A 126 -36.98 -1.74 30.19
CA MET A 126 -35.65 -1.25 30.57
C MET A 126 -34.59 -2.34 30.40
N PHE A 127 -34.87 -3.55 30.89
CA PHE A 127 -33.98 -4.70 30.73
C PHE A 127 -33.73 -5.06 29.26
N GLU A 128 -34.76 -5.04 28.41
CA GLU A 128 -34.59 -5.24 26.97
C GLU A 128 -33.73 -4.15 26.33
N ALA A 129 -33.91 -2.90 26.73
CA ALA A 129 -33.12 -1.78 26.23
C ALA A 129 -31.64 -1.90 26.62
N GLU A 130 -31.36 -2.30 27.86
CA GLU A 130 -30.01 -2.56 28.36
C GLU A 130 -29.36 -3.73 27.60
N LYS A 131 -30.08 -4.84 27.40
CA LYS A 131 -29.59 -5.97 26.60
C LYS A 131 -29.24 -5.52 25.17
N ARG A 132 -30.10 -4.74 24.52
CA ARG A 132 -29.83 -4.19 23.17
C ARG A 132 -28.64 -3.24 23.17
N PHE A 133 -28.46 -2.46 24.22
CA PHE A 133 -27.31 -1.57 24.38
C PHE A 133 -26.00 -2.37 24.52
N ALA A 134 -25.96 -3.36 25.40
CA ALA A 134 -24.79 -4.23 25.60
C ALA A 134 -24.41 -4.99 24.31
N ILE A 135 -25.40 -5.53 23.59
CA ILE A 135 -25.16 -6.20 22.31
C ILE A 135 -24.54 -5.24 21.28
N ARG A 136 -25.09 -4.02 21.15
CA ARG A 136 -24.55 -3.01 20.22
C ARG A 136 -23.12 -2.62 20.58
N ARG A 137 -22.85 -2.33 21.86
CA ARG A 137 -21.51 -1.99 22.31
C ARG A 137 -20.50 -3.09 22.00
N ASN A 138 -20.85 -4.35 22.28
CA ASN A 138 -19.97 -5.48 21.97
C ASN A 138 -19.76 -5.65 20.45
N ALA A 139 -20.80 -5.44 19.64
CA ALA A 139 -20.67 -5.47 18.19
C ALA A 139 -19.73 -4.36 17.69
N ASP A 140 -19.89 -3.13 18.19
CA ASP A 140 -19.05 -1.99 17.82
C ASP A 140 -17.58 -2.21 18.21
N GLU A 141 -17.32 -2.79 19.39
CA GLU A 141 -15.97 -3.14 19.83
C GLU A 141 -15.32 -4.21 18.93
N ILE A 142 -16.07 -5.26 18.58
CA ILE A 142 -15.62 -6.30 17.65
C ILE A 142 -15.35 -5.69 16.26
N HIS A 143 -16.25 -4.83 15.78
CA HIS A 143 -16.06 -4.14 14.50
C HIS A 143 -14.80 -3.27 14.49
N ALA A 144 -14.56 -2.50 15.55
CA ALA A 144 -13.36 -1.68 15.67
C ALA A 144 -12.07 -2.52 15.65
N GLN A 145 -12.05 -3.64 16.38
CA GLN A 145 -10.91 -4.57 16.37
C GLN A 145 -10.64 -5.12 14.97
N TYR A 146 -11.68 -5.59 14.27
CA TYR A 146 -11.52 -6.08 12.90
C TYR A 146 -11.11 -4.99 11.92
N GLU A 147 -11.62 -3.77 12.04
CA GLU A 147 -11.16 -2.65 11.22
C GLU A 147 -9.67 -2.37 11.40
N GLU A 148 -9.16 -2.43 12.64
CA GLU A 148 -7.71 -2.28 12.90
C GLU A 148 -6.91 -3.43 12.26
N PHE A 149 -7.37 -4.68 12.40
CA PHE A 149 -6.74 -5.81 11.74
C PHE A 149 -6.74 -5.67 10.21
N PHE A 150 -7.85 -5.20 9.62
CA PHE A 150 -7.91 -4.97 8.18
C PHE A 150 -6.97 -3.85 7.74
N LYS A 151 -6.89 -2.74 8.47
CA LYS A 151 -5.94 -1.65 8.18
C LYS A 151 -4.50 -2.14 8.26
N PHE A 152 -4.17 -2.91 9.29
CA PHE A 152 -2.84 -3.51 9.43
C PHE A 152 -2.51 -4.45 8.27
N ALA A 153 -3.42 -5.38 7.94
CA ALA A 153 -3.22 -6.33 6.84
C ALA A 153 -3.09 -5.64 5.47
N GLN A 154 -3.86 -4.56 5.23
CA GLN A 154 -3.74 -3.75 4.02
C GLN A 154 -2.37 -3.06 3.92
N GLN A 155 -1.89 -2.51 5.04
CA GLN A 155 -0.58 -1.86 5.09
C GLN A 155 0.55 -2.87 4.89
N GLU A 156 0.50 -4.03 5.57
CA GLU A 156 1.48 -5.10 5.39
C GLU A 156 1.51 -5.61 3.93
N LEU A 157 0.34 -5.79 3.31
CA LEU A 157 0.25 -6.19 1.90
C LEU A 157 0.86 -5.13 0.98
N LYS A 158 0.58 -3.84 1.24
CA LYS A 158 1.14 -2.74 0.46
C LYS A 158 2.67 -2.69 0.57
N GLU A 159 3.21 -2.88 1.76
CA GLU A 159 4.66 -2.91 1.99
C GLU A 159 5.32 -4.09 1.27
N LYS A 160 4.75 -5.30 1.37
CA LYS A 160 5.24 -6.48 0.64
C LYS A 160 5.20 -6.26 -0.87
N LEU A 161 4.09 -5.72 -1.38
CA LEU A 161 3.96 -5.44 -2.81
C LEU A 161 4.99 -4.40 -3.29
N GLN A 162 5.31 -3.39 -2.48
CA GLN A 162 6.36 -2.41 -2.80
C GLN A 162 7.74 -3.05 -2.85
N VAL A 163 8.06 -3.95 -1.91
CA VAL A 163 9.32 -4.70 -1.90
C VAL A 163 9.42 -5.61 -3.13
N ASP A 164 8.35 -6.36 -3.43
CA ASP A 164 8.31 -7.27 -4.57
C ASP A 164 8.41 -6.51 -5.91
N MET A 165 7.73 -5.36 -6.03
CA MET A 165 7.87 -4.49 -7.20
C MET A 165 9.31 -4.00 -7.37
N ALA A 166 9.95 -3.53 -6.29
CA ALA A 166 11.33 -3.07 -6.36
C ALA A 166 12.33 -4.19 -6.72
N ASP A 167 12.11 -5.42 -6.24
CA ASP A 167 12.94 -6.58 -6.62
C ASP A 167 12.75 -6.97 -8.09
N ILE A 168 11.51 -6.94 -8.59
CA ILE A 168 11.20 -7.19 -10.01
C ILE A 168 11.83 -6.12 -10.90
N ASP A 169 11.69 -4.84 -10.54
CA ASP A 169 12.28 -3.72 -11.29
C ASP A 169 13.81 -3.84 -11.33
N MET A 170 14.45 -4.15 -10.20
CA MET A 170 15.89 -4.37 -10.14
C MET A 170 16.34 -5.54 -11.02
N LYS A 171 15.58 -6.64 -11.05
CA LYS A 171 15.86 -7.79 -11.93
C LYS A 171 15.73 -7.40 -13.40
N HIS A 172 14.66 -6.71 -13.77
CA HIS A 172 14.45 -6.24 -15.15
C HIS A 172 15.52 -5.25 -15.60
N ASP A 173 15.92 -4.30 -14.73
CA ASP A 173 17.01 -3.37 -15.04
C ASP A 173 18.33 -4.12 -15.29
N LYS A 174 18.64 -5.13 -14.46
CA LYS A 174 19.84 -5.95 -14.66
C LYS A 174 19.79 -6.75 -15.96
N GLU A 175 18.65 -7.34 -16.30
CA GLU A 175 18.44 -8.06 -17.57
C GLU A 175 18.56 -7.11 -18.77
N LEU A 176 17.95 -5.93 -18.69
CA LEU A 176 18.01 -4.90 -19.72
C LEU A 176 19.44 -4.42 -19.94
N GLN A 177 20.18 -4.11 -18.88
CA GLN A 177 21.59 -3.72 -18.98
C GLN A 177 22.43 -4.83 -19.61
N THR A 178 22.20 -6.09 -19.20
CA THR A 178 22.90 -7.25 -19.78
C THR A 178 22.61 -7.38 -21.28
N ALA A 179 21.35 -7.23 -21.69
CA ALA A 179 20.94 -7.27 -23.09
C ALA A 179 21.54 -6.11 -23.90
N ILE A 180 21.57 -4.89 -23.35
CA ILE A 180 22.18 -3.72 -23.98
C ILE A 180 23.68 -3.95 -24.20
N VAL A 181 24.40 -4.39 -23.16
CA VAL A 181 25.85 -4.64 -23.26
C VAL A 181 26.14 -5.73 -24.29
N LYS A 182 25.39 -6.84 -24.27
CA LYS A 182 25.53 -7.92 -25.25
C LYS A 182 25.28 -7.41 -26.68
N THR A 183 24.18 -6.70 -26.90
CA THR A 183 23.85 -6.15 -28.22
C THR A 183 24.91 -5.18 -28.72
N ARG A 184 25.47 -4.33 -27.84
CA ARG A 184 26.57 -3.42 -28.18
C ARG A 184 27.85 -4.19 -28.54
N MET A 185 28.19 -5.23 -27.79
CA MET A 185 29.34 -6.09 -28.09
C MET A 185 29.18 -6.79 -29.44
N ASP A 186 28.02 -7.41 -29.67
CA ASP A 186 27.71 -8.13 -30.91
C ASP A 186 27.75 -7.18 -32.12
N THR A 187 27.14 -6.00 -32.00
CA THR A 187 27.15 -4.96 -33.05
C THR A 187 28.57 -4.46 -33.33
N THR A 188 29.35 -4.22 -32.28
CA THR A 188 30.75 -3.76 -32.42
C THR A 188 31.60 -4.82 -33.10
N TYR A 189 31.44 -6.08 -32.69
CA TYR A 189 32.13 -7.21 -33.31
C TYR A 189 31.78 -7.35 -34.79
N ASP A 190 30.50 -7.23 -35.15
CA ASP A 190 30.04 -7.29 -36.54
C ASP A 190 30.59 -6.14 -37.41
N VAL A 191 30.60 -4.92 -36.87
CA VAL A 191 31.18 -3.76 -37.55
C VAL A 191 32.68 -3.96 -37.76
N LEU A 192 33.42 -4.39 -36.72
CA LEU A 192 34.85 -4.68 -36.82
C LEU A 192 35.12 -5.78 -37.85
N ARG A 193 34.33 -6.86 -37.83
CA ARG A 193 34.42 -7.97 -38.80
C ARG A 193 34.25 -7.50 -40.24
N LYS A 194 33.39 -6.50 -40.49
CA LYS A 194 33.18 -5.91 -41.83
C LYS A 194 34.27 -4.92 -42.24
N ILE A 195 34.80 -4.12 -41.31
CA ILE A 195 35.82 -3.10 -41.57
C ILE A 195 37.22 -3.71 -41.73
N GLN A 196 37.55 -4.74 -40.95
CA GLN A 196 38.87 -5.35 -40.93
C GLN A 196 39.39 -5.80 -42.31
N PRO A 197 38.61 -6.46 -43.19
CA PRO A 197 39.08 -6.78 -44.54
C PRO A 197 39.31 -5.53 -45.41
N GLN A 198 38.55 -4.46 -45.21
CA GLN A 198 38.75 -3.20 -45.94
C GLN A 198 40.06 -2.53 -45.52
N ILE A 199 40.34 -2.46 -44.21
CA ILE A 199 41.62 -1.96 -43.70
C ILE A 199 42.77 -2.79 -44.26
N ASN A 200 42.64 -4.12 -44.22
CA ASN A 200 43.69 -5.00 -44.73
C ASN A 200 43.93 -4.80 -46.24
N TRP A 201 42.86 -4.60 -47.01
CA TRP A 201 42.97 -4.28 -48.43
C TRP A 201 43.69 -2.94 -48.67
N VAL A 202 43.31 -1.88 -47.95
CA VAL A 202 43.96 -0.56 -48.06
C VAL A 202 45.44 -0.65 -47.71
N VAL A 203 45.78 -1.28 -46.58
CA VAL A 203 47.18 -1.46 -46.14
C VAL A 203 47.98 -2.24 -47.18
N THR A 204 47.42 -3.34 -47.70
CA THR A 204 48.08 -4.16 -48.71
C THR A 204 48.28 -3.39 -50.01
N SER A 205 47.28 -2.61 -50.44
CA SER A 205 47.37 -1.77 -51.64
C SER A 205 48.48 -0.74 -51.51
N ILE A 206 48.47 0.04 -50.43
CA ILE A 206 49.50 1.07 -50.17
C ILE A 206 50.89 0.46 -50.11
N TYR A 207 51.04 -0.68 -49.43
CA TYR A 207 52.31 -1.39 -49.35
C TYR A 207 52.81 -1.83 -50.73
N ASN A 208 51.93 -2.42 -51.55
CA ASN A 208 52.28 -2.85 -52.91
C ASN A 208 52.64 -1.66 -53.80
N ASP A 209 51.89 -0.56 -53.74
CA ASP A 209 52.17 0.65 -54.51
C ASP A 209 53.54 1.24 -54.15
N LEU A 210 53.88 1.27 -52.87
CA LEU A 210 55.19 1.73 -52.39
C LEU A 210 56.33 0.82 -52.86
N VAL A 211 56.15 -0.50 -52.80
CA VAL A 211 57.14 -1.47 -53.32
C VAL A 211 57.33 -1.30 -54.83
N GLN A 212 56.25 -1.11 -55.58
CA GLN A 212 56.33 -0.89 -57.03
C GLN A 212 57.01 0.44 -57.37
N ALA A 213 56.67 1.53 -56.67
CA ALA A 213 57.32 2.82 -56.85
C ALA A 213 58.83 2.74 -56.60
N HIS A 214 59.26 2.04 -55.53
CA HIS A 214 60.67 1.81 -55.26
C HIS A 214 61.36 0.94 -56.31
N ARG A 215 60.69 -0.10 -56.83
CA ARG A 215 61.24 -0.91 -57.94
C ARG A 215 61.46 -0.06 -59.18
N ILE A 216 60.44 0.70 -59.60
CA ILE A 216 60.53 1.60 -60.75
C ILE A 216 61.65 2.62 -60.57
N GLN A 217 61.79 3.21 -59.38
CA GLN A 217 62.87 4.14 -59.08
C GLN A 217 64.24 3.48 -59.20
N LYS A 218 64.41 2.28 -58.63
CA LYS A 218 65.68 1.54 -58.71
C LYS A 218 66.03 1.21 -60.16
N ASP A 219 65.07 0.73 -60.94
CA ASP A 219 65.28 0.37 -62.34
C ASP A 219 65.63 1.60 -63.17
N LYS A 220 64.97 2.74 -62.92
CA LYS A 220 65.34 4.03 -63.53
C LYS A 220 66.78 4.43 -63.20
N MET A 221 67.20 4.33 -61.93
CA MET A 221 68.57 4.64 -61.53
C MET A 221 69.60 3.72 -62.21
N VAL A 222 69.29 2.43 -62.39
CA VAL A 222 70.15 1.49 -63.12
C VAL A 222 70.27 1.89 -64.59
N VAL A 223 69.15 2.24 -65.24
CA VAL A 223 69.15 2.72 -66.63
C VAL A 223 69.97 4.00 -66.77
N ASP A 224 69.78 4.97 -65.88
CA ASP A 224 70.51 6.23 -65.88
C ASP A 224 72.01 6.01 -65.67
N PHE A 225 72.39 5.15 -64.72
CA PHE A 225 73.78 4.76 -64.48
C PHE A 225 74.41 4.11 -65.72
N ASN A 226 73.73 3.15 -66.33
CA ASN A 226 74.22 2.47 -67.53
C ASN A 226 74.41 3.44 -68.70
N ASN A 227 73.51 4.41 -68.87
CA ASN A 227 73.65 5.46 -69.89
C ASN A 227 74.85 6.37 -69.64
N ILE A 228 75.10 6.76 -68.38
CA ILE A 228 76.28 7.55 -68.01
C ILE A 228 77.56 6.76 -68.29
N MET A 229 77.60 5.49 -67.89
CA MET A 229 78.75 4.62 -68.11
C MET A 229 79.02 4.41 -69.60
N ARG A 230 77.99 4.12 -70.40
CA ARG A 230 78.14 3.98 -71.86
C ARG A 230 78.70 5.25 -72.51
N LYS A 231 78.21 6.43 -72.13
CA LYS A 231 78.74 7.72 -72.61
C LYS A 231 80.20 7.94 -72.20
N ARG A 232 80.59 7.54 -70.97
CA ARG A 232 81.98 7.61 -70.51
C ARG A 232 82.89 6.66 -71.28
N HIS A 233 82.47 5.43 -71.52
CA HIS A 233 83.22 4.46 -72.31
C HIS A 233 83.50 4.98 -73.72
N ILE A 234 82.49 5.50 -74.42
CA ILE A 234 82.66 6.10 -75.76
C ILE A 234 83.71 7.23 -75.73
N LYS A 235 83.65 8.13 -74.74
CA LYS A 235 84.65 9.21 -74.59
C LYS A 235 86.05 8.68 -74.30
N PHE A 236 86.19 7.61 -73.52
CA PHE A 236 87.49 7.01 -73.25
C PHE A 236 88.03 6.30 -74.49
N ASP A 237 87.20 5.57 -75.22
CA ASP A 237 87.59 4.90 -76.47
C ASP A 237 88.08 5.92 -77.52
N GLU A 238 87.39 7.05 -77.67
CA GLU A 238 87.85 8.16 -78.53
C GLU A 238 89.20 8.74 -78.06
N LYS A 239 89.38 8.92 -76.75
CA LYS A 239 90.67 9.37 -76.19
C LYS A 239 91.79 8.36 -76.45
N ILE A 240 91.53 7.07 -76.22
CA ILE A 240 92.50 5.99 -76.45
C ILE A 240 92.90 5.97 -77.93
N LYS A 241 91.93 5.95 -78.86
CA LYS A 241 92.20 6.01 -80.31
C LYS A 241 93.04 7.22 -80.70
N ASN A 242 92.77 8.39 -80.12
CA ASN A 242 93.54 9.61 -80.37
C ASN A 242 94.98 9.55 -79.80
N ILE A 243 95.18 8.86 -78.68
CA ILE A 243 96.51 8.62 -78.10
C ILE A 243 97.27 7.62 -78.97
N GLU A 244 96.64 6.49 -79.33
CA GLU A 244 97.22 5.47 -80.20
C GLU A 244 97.65 6.05 -81.54
N LYS A 245 96.78 6.83 -82.19
CA LYS A 245 97.09 7.49 -83.46
C LYS A 245 98.31 8.41 -83.34
N ARG A 246 98.34 9.30 -82.33
CA ARG A 246 99.50 10.16 -82.07
C ARG A 246 100.77 9.35 -81.82
N LYS A 247 100.65 8.26 -81.05
CA LYS A 247 101.83 7.44 -80.72
C LYS A 247 102.38 6.71 -81.95
N ILE A 248 101.51 6.24 -82.83
CA ILE A 248 101.89 5.66 -84.12
C ILE A 248 102.61 6.71 -84.98
N GLU A 249 102.08 7.93 -85.09
CA GLU A 249 102.71 9.03 -85.83
C GLU A 249 104.10 9.39 -85.26
N GLU A 250 104.24 9.47 -83.94
CA GLU A 250 105.53 9.67 -83.26
C GLU A 250 106.52 8.55 -83.58
N LEU A 251 106.11 7.29 -83.49
CA LEU A 251 106.96 6.14 -83.80
C LEU A 251 107.39 6.11 -85.27
N TYR A 252 106.50 6.47 -86.20
CA TYR A 252 106.85 6.62 -87.61
C TYR A 252 107.93 7.69 -87.83
N THR A 253 107.81 8.82 -87.12
CA THR A 253 108.78 9.91 -87.19
C THR A 253 110.13 9.49 -86.62
N GLN A 254 110.15 8.89 -85.43
CA GLN A 254 111.37 8.36 -84.79
C GLN A 254 112.05 7.28 -85.65
N ARG A 255 111.28 6.37 -86.24
CA ARG A 255 111.80 5.35 -87.16
C ARG A 255 112.50 5.98 -88.36
N ARG A 256 111.87 6.99 -88.98
CA ARG A 256 112.43 7.67 -90.15
C ARG A 256 113.72 8.43 -89.81
N GLU A 257 113.76 9.07 -88.64
CA GLU A 257 114.96 9.74 -88.13
C GLU A 257 116.11 8.75 -87.89
N LEU A 258 115.84 7.61 -87.24
CA LEU A 258 116.82 6.54 -87.06
C LEU A 258 117.29 5.95 -88.40
N GLU A 259 116.40 5.76 -89.38
CA GLU A 259 116.76 5.30 -90.72
C GLU A 259 117.72 6.28 -91.41
N ILE A 260 117.44 7.59 -91.37
CA ILE A 260 118.32 8.63 -91.90
C ILE A 260 119.67 8.62 -91.19
N GLN A 261 119.67 8.56 -89.85
CA GLN A 261 120.90 8.56 -89.07
C GLN A 261 121.75 7.31 -89.32
N ASN A 262 121.11 6.15 -89.53
CA ASN A 262 121.81 4.93 -89.93
C ASN A 262 122.46 5.08 -91.31
N VAL A 263 121.77 5.67 -92.29
CA VAL A 263 122.35 5.97 -93.62
C VAL A 263 123.56 6.91 -93.48
N ILE A 264 123.45 7.97 -92.67
CA ILE A 264 124.57 8.89 -92.41
C ILE A 264 125.74 8.15 -91.77
N ASN A 265 125.49 7.29 -90.78
CA ASN A 265 126.52 6.49 -90.12
C ASN A 265 127.23 5.54 -91.10
N ILE A 266 126.49 4.86 -91.99
CA ILE A 266 127.07 4.00 -93.04
C ILE A 266 127.96 4.83 -93.99
N ILE A 267 127.48 6.00 -94.43
CA ILE A 267 128.26 6.91 -95.27
C ILE A 267 129.54 7.33 -94.54
N TYR A 268 129.45 7.72 -93.27
CA TYR A 268 130.60 8.14 -92.48
C TYR A 268 131.63 7.01 -92.31
N ILE A 269 131.20 5.80 -91.99
CA ILE A 269 132.07 4.61 -91.91
C ILE A 269 132.76 4.38 -93.26
N PHE A 270 132.00 4.37 -94.36
CA PHE A 270 132.56 4.19 -95.70
C PHE A 270 133.61 5.26 -96.06
N TYR A 271 133.38 6.52 -95.70
CA TYR A 271 134.36 7.60 -95.89
C TYR A 271 135.62 7.41 -95.05
N MET A 272 135.48 7.06 -93.76
CA MET A 272 136.61 6.81 -92.87
C MET A 272 137.43 5.60 -93.32
N GLU A 273 136.76 4.55 -93.78
CA GLU A 273 137.40 3.34 -94.30
C GLU A 273 138.13 3.63 -95.63
N ARG A 274 137.53 4.43 -96.52
CA ARG A 274 138.21 4.92 -97.73
C ARG A 274 139.44 5.78 -97.40
N LEU A 275 139.36 6.66 -96.41
CA LEU A 275 140.51 7.44 -95.92
C LEU A 275 141.60 6.52 -95.34
N HIS A 276 141.21 5.51 -94.56
CA HIS A 276 142.14 4.53 -94.02
C HIS A 276 142.81 3.72 -95.13
N SER A 277 142.05 3.20 -96.10
CA SER A 277 142.61 2.51 -97.27
C SER A 277 143.53 3.43 -98.08
N ASN A 278 143.17 4.69 -98.32
CA ASN A 278 144.04 5.65 -99.00
C ASN A 278 145.34 5.89 -98.22
N SER A 279 145.26 6.04 -96.90
CA SER A 279 146.44 6.20 -96.04
C SER A 279 147.32 4.94 -96.04
N GLN A 280 146.73 3.74 -96.00
CA GLN A 280 147.47 2.49 -96.16
C GLN A 280 148.13 2.39 -97.54
N LEU A 281 147.43 2.78 -98.61
CA LEU A 281 147.96 2.77 -99.97
C LEU A 281 149.12 3.76 -100.13
N GLN A 282 149.01 4.94 -99.52
CA GLN A 282 150.07 5.93 -99.46
C GLN A 282 151.28 5.42 -98.66
N ALA A 283 151.08 4.76 -97.51
CA ALA A 283 152.16 4.14 -96.75
C ALA A 283 152.85 3.00 -97.51
N ILE A 284 152.10 2.20 -98.28
CA ILE A 284 152.67 1.19 -99.19
C ILE A 284 153.48 1.85 -100.30
N GLN A 285 152.97 2.93 -100.89
CA GLN A 285 153.64 3.65 -101.97
C GLN A 285 154.94 4.30 -101.47
N GLU A 286 154.95 4.92 -100.29
CA GLU A 286 156.16 5.41 -99.62
C GLU A 286 157.17 4.29 -99.34
N HIS A 287 156.72 3.08 -98.97
CA HIS A 287 157.60 1.92 -98.78
C HIS A 287 158.21 1.41 -100.11
N TYR A 288 157.55 1.61 -101.26
CA TYR A 288 158.10 1.26 -102.57
C TYR A 288 158.97 2.35 -103.19
N GLU A 289 158.71 3.63 -102.89
CA GLU A 289 159.54 4.77 -103.34
C GLU A 289 160.84 4.91 -102.53
N HIS A 290 160.91 4.35 -101.32
CA HIS A 290 162.12 4.29 -100.49
C HIS A 290 162.91 2.97 -100.59
N LYS A 291 162.78 2.23 -101.69
CA LYS A 291 163.55 1.01 -102.00
C LYS A 291 164.46 1.21 -103.22
#